data_AF-A0AAU2U5W5-F1
#
_entry.id   AF-A0AAU2U5W5-F1
#
_cell.length_a   1.000
_cell.length_b   1.000
_cell.length_c   1.000
_cell.angle_alpha   90.00
_cell.angle_beta   90.00
_cell.angle_gamma   90.00
#
_symmetry.space_group_name_H-M   'P 1'
#
loop_
_entity.id
_entity.type
_entity.pdbx_description
1 polymer ?
#
loop_
_entity_poly.entity_id
_entity_poly.type
_entity_poly.pdbx_seq_one_letter_code
_entity_poly.pdbx_strand_id
1 'polypeptide(L)'
;MTHTESNHPSTARSANRAQEVADGGPELDDGDREAMRRLAQRAGLIPARKKPHGDGAVSRSQGPTSAKVWEIADLLVGDGLTLPLHVLAVIADARATWQDDKGGKSAASQYRHCAHHLRQAADILVGADDATDEERAATANLASAYVEAAATHAREAALPAS
;
A
#
# COMPACT_ATOMS: atom_id res chain seq x y z
N MET A 1 -22.42 32.50 -51.39
CA MET A 1 -21.28 33.34 -50.99
C MET A 1 -20.66 32.70 -49.76
N THR A 2 -19.47 32.14 -49.96
CA THR A 2 -18.58 31.50 -48.99
C THR A 2 -17.88 32.55 -48.12
N HIS A 3 -17.70 32.31 -46.82
CA HIS A 3 -16.49 32.72 -46.09
C HIS A 3 -16.28 31.85 -44.85
N THR A 4 -15.27 30.99 -44.97
CA THR A 4 -14.38 30.43 -43.95
C THR A 4 -13.57 31.51 -43.23
N GLU A 5 -13.10 31.22 -42.00
CA GLU A 5 -11.83 31.61 -41.34
C GLU A 5 -12.06 31.66 -39.80
N SER A 6 -11.66 30.65 -39.02
CA SER A 6 -10.32 30.40 -38.48
C SER A 6 -9.71 31.63 -37.81
N ASN A 7 -9.65 31.65 -36.47
CA ASN A 7 -8.78 32.60 -35.77
C ASN A 7 -8.17 32.01 -34.49
N HIS A 8 -6.97 31.44 -34.65
CA HIS A 8 -5.93 31.42 -33.64
C HIS A 8 -4.65 31.98 -34.28
N PRO A 9 -3.98 32.89 -33.58
CA PRO A 9 -2.55 32.69 -33.25
C PRO A 9 -2.30 33.01 -31.76
N SER A 10 -1.70 32.13 -30.97
CA SER A 10 -0.28 31.72 -30.89
C SER A 10 0.67 32.78 -30.30
N THR A 11 1.07 32.52 -29.04
CA THR A 11 2.35 32.77 -28.35
C THR A 11 3.20 34.01 -28.67
N ALA A 12 3.55 34.80 -27.63
CA ALA A 12 4.88 34.78 -26.99
C ALA A 12 5.24 36.09 -26.25
N ARG A 13 5.55 35.94 -24.95
CA ARG A 13 6.74 36.47 -24.26
C ARG A 13 6.89 37.98 -23.99
N SER A 14 6.93 38.33 -22.69
CA SER A 14 8.04 39.01 -21.96
C SER A 14 7.45 39.78 -20.76
N ALA A 15 7.61 39.32 -19.51
CA ALA A 15 8.80 39.36 -18.65
C ALA A 15 8.84 40.60 -17.72
N ASN A 16 8.98 40.30 -16.42
CA ASN A 16 9.69 41.04 -15.37
C ASN A 16 9.04 42.22 -14.62
N ARG A 17 8.53 41.92 -13.42
CA ARG A 17 8.88 42.57 -12.14
C ARG A 17 8.48 41.60 -11.00
N ALA A 18 9.36 40.75 -10.46
CA ALA A 18 10.33 41.02 -9.35
C ALA A 18 9.68 41.84 -8.22
N GLN A 19 9.65 41.44 -6.94
CA GLN A 19 10.76 40.89 -6.16
C GLN A 19 10.32 40.40 -4.76
N GLU A 20 11.13 39.46 -4.23
CA GLU A 20 11.50 39.26 -2.81
C GLU A 20 10.43 38.93 -1.76
N VAL A 21 10.37 37.65 -1.39
CA VAL A 21 10.65 37.19 -0.01
C VAL A 21 11.26 35.79 -0.11
N ALA A 22 12.59 35.74 -0.15
CA ALA A 22 13.35 34.51 0.04
C ALA A 22 13.89 34.45 1.47
N ASP A 23 13.76 33.27 2.03
CA ASP A 23 14.58 32.63 3.06
C ASP A 23 14.64 33.14 4.50
N GLY A 24 14.40 32.18 5.39
CA GLY A 24 14.54 32.31 6.83
C GLY A 24 13.73 31.27 7.62
N GLY A 25 13.37 30.13 7.04
CA GLY A 25 12.92 28.99 7.85
C GLY A 25 14.13 28.46 8.63
N PRO A 26 13.97 28.03 9.90
CA PRO A 26 15.10 27.62 10.71
C PRO A 26 15.86 26.49 10.01
N GLU A 27 17.14 26.74 9.76
CA GLU A 27 18.08 25.75 9.26
C GLU A 27 18.13 24.63 10.31
N LEU A 28 17.45 23.51 10.04
CA LEU A 28 17.53 22.35 10.90
C LEU A 28 18.98 21.90 10.92
N ASP A 29 19.60 21.97 12.09
CA ASP A 29 20.96 21.48 12.27
C ASP A 29 21.00 19.97 12.00
N ASP A 30 22.20 19.44 11.76
CA ASP A 30 22.35 18.02 11.43
C ASP A 30 21.84 17.08 12.54
N GLY A 31 21.83 17.55 13.80
CA GLY A 31 21.25 16.87 14.95
C GLY A 31 19.72 16.86 14.92
N ASP A 32 19.07 17.96 14.56
CA ASP A 32 17.61 18.03 14.37
C ASP A 32 17.15 17.19 13.18
N ARG A 33 17.95 17.17 12.10
CA ARG A 33 17.69 16.32 10.93
C ARG A 33 17.84 14.83 11.28
N GLU A 34 18.83 14.48 12.09
CA GLU A 34 19.04 13.13 12.61
C GLU A 34 17.91 12.72 13.60
N ALA A 35 17.44 13.64 14.44
CA ALA A 35 16.33 13.41 15.36
C ALA A 35 15.00 13.18 14.62
N MET A 36 14.70 14.00 13.61
CA MET A 36 13.54 13.82 12.73
C MET A 36 13.64 12.51 11.95
N ARG A 37 14.83 12.12 11.51
CA ARG A 37 15.06 10.84 10.83
C ARG A 37 14.84 9.65 11.77
N ARG A 38 15.27 9.74 13.03
CA ARG A 38 14.99 8.72 14.07
C ARG A 38 13.51 8.66 14.42
N LEU A 39 12.83 9.79 14.48
CA LEU A 39 11.39 9.87 14.71
C LEU A 39 10.61 9.22 13.55
N ALA A 40 11.00 9.52 12.31
CA ALA A 40 10.40 8.95 11.11
C ALA A 40 10.70 7.45 10.94
N GLN A 41 11.88 6.98 11.37
CA GLN A 41 12.19 5.54 11.44
C GLN A 41 11.38 4.83 12.54
N ARG A 42 11.18 5.48 13.69
CA ARG A 42 10.34 4.96 14.78
C ARG A 42 8.85 4.95 14.42
N ALA A 43 8.42 5.86 13.55
CA ALA A 43 7.07 5.92 12.99
C ALA A 43 6.89 5.07 11.72
N GLY A 44 7.92 4.36 11.24
CA GLY A 44 7.83 3.49 10.06
C GLY A 44 7.70 4.21 8.70
N LEU A 45 7.93 5.53 8.64
CA LEU A 45 7.71 6.38 7.46
C LEU A 45 8.89 6.42 6.48
N ILE A 46 10.05 5.85 6.84
CA ILE A 46 11.22 5.75 5.96
C ILE A 46 11.63 4.26 5.83
N PRO A 47 11.44 3.63 4.66
CA PRO A 47 11.94 2.28 4.42
C PRO A 47 13.47 2.30 4.39
N ALA A 48 14.11 1.54 5.27
CA ALA A 48 15.54 1.31 5.20
C ALA A 48 15.85 0.54 3.90
N ARG A 49 16.51 1.21 2.94
CA ARG A 49 17.12 0.52 1.79
C ARG A 49 18.17 -0.45 2.30
N LYS A 50 17.90 -1.76 2.23
CA LYS A 50 18.86 -2.81 1.85
C LYS A 50 18.23 -4.20 1.79
N LYS A 51 18.54 -4.91 0.71
CA LYS A 51 18.70 -6.37 0.65
C LYS A 51 20.02 -6.65 -0.10
N PRO A 52 20.66 -7.83 0.03
CA PRO A 52 20.47 -8.89 1.03
C PRO A 52 21.81 -9.38 1.66
N HIS A 53 21.69 -10.35 2.57
CA HIS A 53 22.72 -11.17 3.26
C HIS A 53 23.34 -10.62 4.55
N GLY A 54 23.28 -11.47 5.58
CA GLY A 54 24.05 -11.35 6.82
C GLY A 54 23.19 -11.42 8.06
N ASP A 55 23.34 -12.52 8.82
CA ASP A 55 22.67 -12.83 10.08
C ASP A 55 22.52 -11.65 11.04
N GLY A 56 21.32 -11.50 11.57
CA GLY A 56 20.97 -10.46 12.54
C GLY A 56 19.49 -10.48 12.80
N ALA A 57 19.05 -11.49 13.55
CA ALA A 57 17.68 -11.67 13.99
C ALA A 57 17.21 -10.44 14.78
N VAL A 58 16.57 -9.50 14.10
CA VAL A 58 15.58 -8.63 14.73
C VAL A 58 14.27 -9.38 14.55
N SER A 59 13.72 -9.91 15.64
CA SER A 59 12.41 -10.55 15.68
C SER A 59 11.33 -9.58 15.19
N ARG A 60 11.19 -9.47 13.87
CA ARG A 60 9.89 -9.26 13.24
C ARG A 60 9.07 -10.44 13.72
N SER A 61 7.90 -10.21 14.27
CA SER A 61 6.93 -11.24 14.61
C SER A 61 6.63 -12.09 13.37
N GLN A 62 7.51 -13.07 13.08
CA GLN A 62 7.47 -13.98 11.95
C GLN A 62 6.48 -15.11 12.29
N GLY A 63 5.24 -14.73 12.52
CA GLY A 63 4.13 -15.67 12.49
C GLY A 63 3.79 -16.01 11.04
N PRO A 64 3.21 -17.20 10.76
CA PRO A 64 2.77 -17.60 9.41
C PRO A 64 1.87 -16.55 8.73
N THR A 65 1.06 -15.84 9.52
CA THR A 65 0.23 -14.72 9.08
C THR A 65 1.06 -13.59 8.44
N SER A 66 2.22 -13.25 9.01
CA SER A 66 3.09 -12.20 8.46
C SER A 66 3.61 -12.56 7.08
N ALA A 67 4.05 -13.81 6.86
CA ALA A 67 4.54 -14.27 5.56
C ALA A 67 3.44 -14.21 4.49
N LYS A 68 2.20 -14.54 4.86
CA LYS A 68 1.05 -14.48 3.94
C LYS A 68 0.64 -13.05 3.59
N VAL A 69 0.69 -12.12 4.54
CA VAL A 69 0.47 -10.69 4.25
C VAL A 69 1.52 -10.16 3.26
N TRP A 70 2.77 -10.58 3.41
CA TRP A 70 3.84 -10.26 2.48
C TRP A 70 3.59 -10.84 1.08
N GLU A 71 3.19 -12.11 0.97
CA GLU A 71 2.80 -12.75 -0.30
C GLU A 71 1.67 -11.97 -1.00
N ILE A 72 0.62 -11.61 -0.25
CA ILE A 72 -0.51 -10.83 -0.79
C ILE A 72 -0.04 -9.47 -1.28
N ALA A 73 0.76 -8.75 -0.51
CA ALA A 73 1.26 -7.43 -0.89
C ALA A 73 2.11 -7.49 -2.17
N ASP A 74 2.93 -8.54 -2.32
CA ASP A 74 3.73 -8.76 -3.53
C ASP A 74 2.83 -9.01 -4.76
N LEU A 75 1.82 -9.87 -4.63
CA LEU A 75 0.86 -10.14 -5.72
C LEU A 75 0.02 -8.91 -6.11
N LEU A 76 -0.30 -8.05 -5.15
CA LEU A 76 -1.14 -6.87 -5.36
C LEU A 76 -0.36 -5.64 -5.83
N VAL A 77 0.90 -5.47 -5.41
CA VAL A 77 1.68 -4.23 -5.61
C VAL A 77 3.00 -4.46 -6.33
N GLY A 78 3.67 -5.61 -6.12
CA GLY A 78 4.91 -5.98 -6.80
C GLY A 78 6.21 -5.42 -6.21
N ASP A 79 6.15 -4.73 -5.07
CA ASP A 79 7.31 -3.98 -4.54
C ASP A 79 7.89 -4.55 -3.23
N GLY A 80 7.44 -5.73 -2.77
CA GLY A 80 7.89 -6.28 -1.50
C GLY A 80 7.72 -5.30 -0.34
N LEU A 81 6.54 -4.68 -0.26
CA LEU A 81 6.16 -3.76 0.81
C LEU A 81 5.27 -4.46 1.83
N THR A 82 5.35 -4.01 3.08
CA THR A 82 4.35 -4.38 4.10
C THR A 82 3.31 -3.28 4.17
N LEU A 83 2.07 -3.59 3.83
CA LEU A 83 0.94 -2.67 3.92
C LEU A 83 -0.07 -3.17 4.95
N PRO A 84 -0.79 -2.27 5.65
CA PRO A 84 -1.90 -2.67 6.50
C PRO A 84 -2.97 -3.45 5.73
N LEU A 85 -3.64 -4.40 6.38
CA LEU A 85 -4.66 -5.26 5.75
C LEU A 85 -5.78 -4.47 5.06
N HIS A 86 -6.25 -3.38 5.68
CA HIS A 86 -7.27 -2.52 5.08
C HIS A 86 -6.79 -1.83 3.80
N VAL A 87 -5.51 -1.44 3.74
CA VAL A 87 -4.91 -0.86 2.52
C VAL A 87 -4.84 -1.91 1.42
N LEU A 88 -4.40 -3.13 1.76
CA LEU A 88 -4.37 -4.25 0.81
C LEU A 88 -5.78 -4.57 0.28
N ALA A 89 -6.81 -4.50 1.12
CA ALA A 89 -8.19 -4.71 0.70
C ALA A 89 -8.66 -3.67 -0.33
N VAL A 90 -8.33 -2.38 -0.12
CA VAL A 90 -8.63 -1.30 -1.07
C VAL A 90 -7.93 -1.53 -2.41
N ILE A 91 -6.66 -1.95 -2.37
CA ILE A 91 -5.89 -2.25 -3.59
C ILE A 91 -6.51 -3.45 -4.33
N ALA A 92 -6.90 -4.50 -3.61
CA ALA A 92 -7.56 -5.66 -4.20
C ALA A 92 -8.89 -5.27 -4.87
N ASP A 93 -9.74 -4.45 -4.24
CA ASP A 93 -10.96 -3.94 -4.88
C ASP A 93 -10.66 -3.13 -6.15
N ALA A 94 -9.64 -2.25 -6.11
CA ALA A 94 -9.25 -1.49 -7.29
C ALA A 94 -8.79 -2.41 -8.45
N ARG A 95 -8.05 -3.47 -8.14
CA ARG A 95 -7.68 -4.50 -9.13
C ARG A 95 -8.88 -5.26 -9.65
N ALA A 96 -9.89 -5.53 -8.81
CA ALA A 96 -11.14 -6.14 -9.25
C ALA A 96 -11.86 -5.28 -10.29
N THR A 97 -12.06 -4.00 -10.00
CA THR A 97 -12.66 -3.04 -10.95
C THR A 97 -11.88 -3.00 -12.25
N TRP A 98 -10.56 -2.90 -12.18
CA TRP A 98 -9.71 -2.89 -13.37
C TRP A 98 -9.81 -4.17 -14.21
N GLN A 99 -9.97 -5.32 -13.57
CA GLN A 99 -10.17 -6.58 -14.28
C GLN A 99 -11.56 -6.66 -14.92
N ASP A 100 -12.60 -6.19 -14.26
CA ASP A 100 -13.94 -6.09 -14.85
C ASP A 100 -13.92 -5.23 -16.11
N ASP A 101 -13.25 -4.06 -16.06
CA ASP A 101 -13.10 -3.15 -17.20
C ASP A 101 -12.37 -3.81 -18.38
N LYS A 102 -11.49 -4.77 -18.10
CA LYS A 102 -10.75 -5.56 -19.10
C LYS A 102 -11.48 -6.83 -19.54
N GLY A 103 -12.65 -7.13 -19.00
CA GLY A 103 -13.39 -8.36 -19.27
C GLY A 103 -12.87 -9.60 -18.52
N GLY A 104 -11.90 -9.43 -17.60
CA GLY A 104 -11.30 -10.48 -16.78
C GLY A 104 -12.16 -10.89 -15.58
N LYS A 105 -13.43 -11.26 -15.81
CA LYS A 105 -14.44 -11.51 -14.76
C LYS A 105 -14.01 -12.51 -13.68
N SER A 106 -13.28 -13.56 -14.07
CA SER A 106 -12.76 -14.56 -13.12
C SER A 106 -11.76 -13.93 -12.15
N ALA A 107 -10.73 -13.26 -12.68
CA ALA A 107 -9.74 -12.55 -11.87
C ALA A 107 -10.38 -11.45 -11.03
N ALA A 108 -11.37 -10.72 -11.57
CA ALA A 108 -12.12 -9.72 -10.82
C ALA A 108 -12.82 -10.32 -9.59
N SER A 109 -13.53 -11.45 -9.76
CA SER A 109 -14.18 -12.16 -8.65
C SER A 109 -13.19 -12.57 -7.57
N GLN A 110 -12.02 -13.07 -7.98
CA GLN A 110 -10.97 -13.48 -7.06
C GLN A 110 -10.42 -12.29 -6.26
N TYR A 111 -10.17 -11.15 -6.91
CA TYR A 111 -9.74 -9.95 -6.21
C TYR A 111 -10.81 -9.43 -5.22
N ARG A 112 -12.11 -9.53 -5.54
CA ARG A 112 -13.18 -9.16 -4.58
C ARG A 112 -13.20 -10.07 -3.36
N HIS A 113 -13.02 -11.38 -3.54
CA HIS A 113 -12.94 -12.34 -2.43
C HIS A 113 -11.69 -12.08 -1.58
N CYS A 114 -10.54 -11.80 -2.21
CA CYS A 114 -9.32 -11.39 -1.53
C CYS A 114 -9.57 -10.15 -0.66
N ALA A 115 -10.17 -9.10 -1.22
CA ALA A 115 -10.49 -7.87 -0.49
C ALA A 115 -11.46 -8.11 0.68
N HIS A 116 -12.48 -8.96 0.49
CA HIS A 116 -13.42 -9.34 1.53
C HIS A 116 -12.73 -9.99 2.73
N HIS A 117 -11.89 -11.00 2.50
CA HIS A 117 -11.19 -11.68 3.60
C HIS A 117 -10.15 -10.80 4.28
N LEU A 118 -9.47 -9.91 3.54
CA LEU A 118 -8.57 -8.93 4.13
C LEU A 118 -9.31 -7.96 5.09
N ARG A 119 -10.52 -7.54 4.73
CA ARG A 119 -11.38 -6.75 5.64
C ARG A 119 -11.78 -7.54 6.88
N GLN A 120 -12.24 -8.78 6.71
CA GLN A 120 -12.59 -9.64 7.85
C GLN A 120 -11.41 -9.81 8.81
N ALA A 121 -10.21 -10.09 8.29
CA ALA A 121 -9.00 -10.19 9.10
C ALA A 121 -8.67 -8.88 9.81
N ALA A 122 -8.80 -7.73 9.13
CA ALA A 122 -8.56 -6.42 9.73
C ALA A 122 -9.54 -6.11 10.86
N ASP A 123 -10.84 -6.32 10.64
CA ASP A 123 -11.89 -6.03 11.62
C ASP A 123 -11.73 -6.87 12.88
N ILE A 124 -11.39 -8.15 12.72
CA ILE A 124 -11.14 -9.08 13.82
C ILE A 124 -9.93 -8.66 14.66
N LEU A 125 -8.84 -8.21 14.01
CA LEU A 125 -7.64 -7.77 14.71
C LEU A 125 -7.85 -6.43 15.44
N VAL A 126 -8.67 -5.53 14.89
CA VAL A 126 -9.02 -4.25 15.55
C VAL A 126 -9.84 -4.50 16.82
N GLY A 127 -10.72 -5.50 16.83
CA GLY A 127 -11.51 -5.86 18.02
C GLY A 127 -10.72 -6.59 19.12
N ALA A 128 -9.45 -6.91 18.89
CA ALA A 128 -8.63 -7.75 19.78
C ALA A 128 -7.96 -6.99 20.93
N ASP A 129 -7.96 -5.65 20.90
CA ASP A 129 -7.18 -4.81 21.81
C ASP A 129 -7.65 -4.90 23.27
N ASP A 130 -8.93 -5.21 23.50
CA ASP A 130 -9.53 -5.36 24.84
C ASP A 130 -9.73 -6.84 25.27
N ALA A 131 -9.22 -7.79 24.49
CA ALA A 131 -9.45 -9.22 24.69
C ALA A 131 -8.50 -9.84 25.74
N THR A 132 -8.98 -10.87 26.45
CA THR A 132 -8.12 -11.74 27.29
C THR A 132 -7.08 -12.48 26.43
N ASP A 133 -6.03 -13.04 27.05
CA ASP A 133 -4.96 -13.71 26.30
C ASP A 133 -5.47 -14.92 25.51
N GLU A 134 -6.41 -15.70 26.06
CA GLU A 134 -7.06 -16.82 25.36
C GLU A 134 -7.90 -16.34 24.17
N GLU A 135 -8.67 -15.27 24.35
CA GLU A 135 -9.47 -14.66 23.28
C GLU A 135 -8.57 -14.07 22.19
N ARG A 136 -7.44 -13.47 22.57
CA ARG A 136 -6.45 -12.93 21.63
C ARG A 136 -5.84 -14.04 20.77
N ALA A 137 -5.54 -15.20 21.36
CA ALA A 137 -5.03 -16.35 20.60
C ALA A 137 -6.07 -16.91 19.61
N ALA A 138 -7.33 -17.06 20.03
CA ALA A 138 -8.42 -17.49 19.15
C ALA A 138 -8.67 -16.47 18.01
N THR A 139 -8.63 -15.18 18.34
CA THR A 139 -8.76 -14.06 17.40
C THR A 139 -7.64 -14.05 16.37
N ALA A 140 -6.39 -14.25 16.81
CA ALA A 140 -5.24 -14.35 15.92
C ALA A 140 -5.33 -15.56 14.98
N ASN A 141 -5.78 -16.72 15.47
CA ASN A 141 -5.99 -17.90 14.63
C ASN A 141 -7.06 -17.67 13.56
N LEU A 142 -8.19 -17.05 13.94
CA LEU A 142 -9.26 -16.73 13.00
C LEU A 142 -8.82 -15.70 11.96
N ALA A 143 -8.12 -14.64 12.38
CA ALA A 143 -7.55 -13.66 11.45
C ALA A 143 -6.54 -14.32 10.49
N SER A 144 -5.73 -15.27 10.97
CA SER A 144 -4.79 -16.02 10.13
C SER A 144 -5.52 -16.83 9.05
N ALA A 145 -6.64 -17.48 9.38
CA ALA A 145 -7.44 -18.22 8.41
C ALA A 145 -7.98 -17.32 7.28
N TYR A 146 -8.44 -16.11 7.62
CA TYR A 146 -8.87 -15.14 6.62
C TYR A 146 -7.71 -14.63 5.75
N VAL A 147 -6.54 -14.39 6.34
CA VAL A 147 -5.33 -14.02 5.58
C VAL A 147 -4.92 -15.15 4.62
N GLU A 148 -5.02 -16.42 5.03
CA GLU A 148 -4.74 -17.57 4.15
C GLU A 148 -5.74 -17.68 2.98
N ALA A 149 -7.03 -17.47 3.26
CA ALA A 149 -8.06 -17.41 2.22
C ALA A 149 -7.77 -16.26 1.23
N ALA A 150 -7.43 -15.07 1.73
CA ALA A 150 -7.05 -13.93 0.91
C ALA A 150 -5.84 -14.22 0.02
N ALA A 151 -4.80 -14.89 0.54
CA ALA A 151 -3.63 -15.29 -0.24
C ALA A 151 -3.99 -16.29 -1.35
N THR A 152 -4.91 -17.21 -1.09
CA THR A 152 -5.39 -18.16 -2.10
C THR A 152 -6.05 -17.44 -3.26
N HIS A 153 -6.98 -16.53 -2.98
CA HIS A 153 -7.64 -15.75 -4.02
C HIS A 153 -6.68 -14.80 -4.76
N ALA A 154 -5.72 -14.19 -4.07
CA ALA A 154 -4.70 -13.35 -4.72
C ALA A 154 -3.86 -14.15 -5.72
N ARG A 155 -3.49 -15.39 -5.39
CA ARG A 155 -2.76 -16.28 -6.31
C ARG A 155 -3.62 -16.68 -7.50
N GLU A 156 -4.87 -17.09 -7.27
CA GLU A 156 -5.79 -17.46 -8.34
C GLU A 156 -6.04 -16.29 -9.31
N ALA A 157 -6.12 -15.06 -8.80
CA ALA A 157 -6.28 -13.84 -9.60
C ALA A 157 -5.01 -13.46 -10.40
N ALA A 158 -3.84 -13.97 -10.01
CA ALA A 158 -2.57 -13.72 -10.68
C ALA A 158 -2.25 -14.76 -11.77
N LEU A 159 -3.02 -15.85 -11.85
CA LEU A 159 -2.90 -16.83 -12.92
C LEU A 159 -3.34 -16.21 -14.27
N PRO A 160 -2.66 -16.52 -15.38
CA PRO A 160 -3.11 -16.09 -16.70
C PRO A 160 -4.48 -16.71 -17.01
N ALA A 161 -5.33 -15.95 -17.69
CA ALA A 161 -6.59 -16.48 -18.19
C ALA A 161 -6.29 -17.60 -19.22
N SER A 162 -6.73 -18.82 -18.91
CA SER A 162 -6.66 -19.97 -19.81
C SER A 162 -7.60 -19.84 -21.00
#